data_AF-A0A9W6U1H8-F1
#
_entry.id   AF-A0A9W6U1H8-F1
#
_cell.length_a   1.000
_cell.length_b   1.000
_cell.length_c   1.000
_cell.angle_alpha   90.00
_cell.angle_beta   90.00
_cell.angle_gamma   90.00
#
_symmetry.space_group_name_H-M   'P 1'
#
loop_
_entity.id
_entity.type
_entity.pdbx_description
1 polymer ?
#
loop_
_entity_poly.entity_id
_entity_poly.type
_entity_poly.pdbx_seq_one_letter_code
_entity_poly.pdbx_strand_id
1 'polypeptide(L)'
;MKKTDAGNEQPANEAGTVLLRDVLFLNDEPQLYDEILELARHTEDEPPVIFGWKHVQEFVEAIITANVQADEGGGHVPDPPFPLPNLLTGESFKRALLAYANVMRVPPLGTTCLPGQSPAEATWALQKLCELDFHPWTQHIIAVGGADSVLPVAGVYIPRLGTNVLKVAITPRPHGMWNTL
;
A
#
# COMPACT_ATOMS: atom_id res chain seq x y z
N MET A 1 -26.02 18.55 48.24
CA MET A 1 -25.59 17.14 48.18
C MET A 1 -25.97 16.58 46.82
N LYS A 2 -24.97 16.09 46.05
CA LYS A 2 -24.99 14.96 45.08
C LYS A 2 -26.15 14.91 44.05
N LYS A 3 -25.95 14.73 42.75
CA LYS A 3 -24.82 14.21 41.96
C LYS A 3 -25.02 14.66 40.50
N THR A 4 -23.90 15.00 39.87
CA THR A 4 -23.67 14.99 38.43
C THR A 4 -23.99 13.62 37.85
N ASP A 5 -24.81 13.56 36.79
CA ASP A 5 -24.85 12.41 35.90
C ASP A 5 -24.05 12.79 34.66
N ALA A 6 -22.86 12.21 34.56
CA ALA A 6 -22.01 12.32 33.40
C ALA A 6 -22.69 11.50 32.31
N GLY A 7 -23.20 12.19 31.28
CA GLY A 7 -23.50 11.57 30.00
C GLY A 7 -22.24 10.87 29.52
N ASN A 8 -22.20 9.57 29.74
CA ASN A 8 -21.18 8.68 29.24
C ASN A 8 -21.40 8.58 27.72
N GLU A 9 -20.89 9.57 26.99
CA GLU A 9 -20.68 9.46 25.55
C GLU A 9 -19.63 8.39 25.33
N GLN A 10 -20.11 7.15 25.30
CA GLN A 10 -19.41 6.03 24.73
C GLN A 10 -19.05 6.42 23.29
N PRO A 11 -17.76 6.51 22.90
CA PRO A 11 -17.43 6.87 21.54
C PRO A 11 -18.08 5.84 20.63
N ALA A 12 -18.81 6.35 19.63
CA ALA A 12 -19.39 5.53 18.58
C ALA A 12 -18.31 4.56 18.10
N ASN A 13 -18.63 3.28 18.13
CA ASN A 13 -17.80 2.21 17.63
C ASN A 13 -17.59 2.46 16.12
N GLU A 14 -16.52 3.16 15.74
CA GLU A 14 -16.11 3.37 14.35
C GLU A 14 -15.54 2.05 13.81
N ALA A 15 -16.41 1.07 13.58
CA ALA A 15 -16.08 -0.09 12.78
C ALA A 15 -15.75 0.40 11.35
N GLY A 16 -14.46 0.56 11.05
CA GLY A 16 -13.97 1.02 9.75
C GLY A 16 -12.81 2.03 9.78
N THR A 17 -12.40 2.51 10.96
CA THR A 17 -11.26 3.44 11.07
C THR A 17 -9.93 2.69 11.07
N VAL A 18 -9.06 3.02 10.11
CA VAL A 18 -7.71 2.46 10.02
C VAL A 18 -6.74 3.39 10.76
N LEU A 19 -5.98 2.84 11.71
CA LEU A 19 -4.98 3.60 12.47
C LEU A 19 -3.57 3.35 11.95
N LEU A 20 -2.75 4.40 11.93
CA LEU A 20 -1.34 4.33 11.54
C LEU A 20 -0.55 3.35 12.40
N ARG A 21 -0.84 3.28 13.71
CA ARG A 21 -0.17 2.33 14.62
C ARG A 21 -0.41 0.89 14.21
N ASP A 22 -1.65 0.56 13.85
CA ASP A 22 -2.02 -0.81 13.49
C ASP A 22 -1.39 -1.20 12.16
N VAL A 23 -1.40 -0.28 11.19
CA VAL A 23 -0.72 -0.48 9.90
C VAL A 23 0.78 -0.73 10.09
N LEU A 24 1.45 0.09 10.90
CA LEU A 24 2.88 -0.08 11.14
C LEU A 24 3.22 -1.35 11.90
N PHE A 25 2.40 -1.74 12.87
CA PHE A 25 2.56 -2.99 13.58
C PHE A 25 2.43 -4.20 12.65
N LEU A 26 1.41 -4.21 11.77
CA LEU A 26 1.20 -5.27 10.79
C LEU A 26 2.31 -5.32 9.72
N ASN A 27 2.93 -4.17 9.42
CA ASN A 27 4.06 -4.09 8.51
C ASN A 27 5.41 -4.44 9.15
N ASP A 28 5.46 -4.70 10.46
CA ASP A 28 6.71 -4.86 11.24
C ASP A 28 7.61 -3.61 11.21
N GLU A 29 7.00 -2.41 11.15
CA GLU A 29 7.71 -1.13 11.18
C GLU A 29 7.17 -0.13 12.25
N PRO A 30 6.87 -0.57 13.50
CA PRO A 30 6.31 0.32 14.54
C PRO A 30 7.22 1.51 14.90
N GLN A 31 8.53 1.38 14.68
CA GLN A 31 9.52 2.43 14.91
C GLN A 31 9.32 3.68 14.05
N LEU A 32 8.59 3.58 12.93
CA LEU A 32 8.36 4.72 12.02
C LEU A 32 7.20 5.61 12.47
N TYR A 33 6.53 5.28 13.58
CA TYR A 33 5.29 5.95 13.99
C TYR A 33 5.45 7.46 14.16
N ASP A 34 6.43 7.91 14.95
CA ASP A 34 6.60 9.33 15.26
C ASP A 34 7.01 10.13 14.01
N GLU A 35 7.85 9.55 13.15
CA GLU A 35 8.32 10.19 11.92
C GLU A 35 7.18 10.37 10.91
N ILE A 36 6.37 9.32 10.69
CA ILE A 36 5.21 9.40 9.78
C ILE A 36 4.12 10.31 10.37
N LEU A 37 3.93 10.31 11.69
CA LEU A 37 2.98 11.21 12.34
C LEU A 37 3.39 12.68 12.19
N GLU A 38 4.69 12.99 12.21
CA GLU A 38 5.17 14.34 11.94
C GLU A 38 4.90 14.73 10.49
N LEU A 39 5.15 13.85 9.52
CA LEU A 39 4.76 14.08 8.11
C LEU A 39 3.25 14.33 7.96
N ALA A 40 2.42 13.63 8.74
CA ALA A 40 0.97 13.80 8.70
C ALA A 40 0.49 15.21 9.12
N ARG A 41 1.33 16.02 9.78
CA ARG A 41 1.00 17.41 10.13
C ARG A 41 1.04 18.35 8.93
N HIS A 42 1.66 17.91 7.84
CA HIS A 42 1.81 18.67 6.61
C HIS A 42 0.99 18.09 5.47
N THR A 43 0.00 17.22 5.73
CA THR A 43 -0.72 16.50 4.66
C THR A 43 -1.42 17.38 3.62
N GLU A 44 -1.77 18.62 3.93
CA GLU A 44 -2.34 19.55 2.95
C GLU A 44 -1.32 20.01 1.90
N ASP A 45 -0.05 20.11 2.29
CA ASP A 45 1.05 20.56 1.45
C ASP A 45 1.88 19.38 0.92
N GLU A 46 2.12 18.37 1.75
CA GLU A 46 3.05 17.27 1.54
C GLU A 46 2.44 15.94 2.00
N PRO A 47 1.32 15.48 1.38
CA PRO A 47 0.63 14.27 1.83
C PRO A 47 1.51 13.02 1.65
N PRO A 48 1.90 12.32 2.75
CA PRO A 48 2.58 11.05 2.62
C PRO A 48 1.59 9.97 2.18
N VAL A 49 2.10 9.00 1.41
CA VAL A 49 1.35 7.82 0.98
C VAL A 49 1.80 6.62 1.81
N ILE A 50 0.85 6.01 2.52
CA ILE A 50 1.09 4.92 3.47
C ILE A 50 0.57 3.61 2.88
N PHE A 51 1.40 2.57 2.92
CA PHE A 51 1.08 1.23 2.44
C PHE A 51 0.86 0.31 3.64
N GLY A 52 -0.31 -0.29 3.78
CA GLY A 52 -0.54 -1.41 4.70
C GLY A 52 -0.45 -2.72 3.93
N TRP A 53 0.68 -3.40 4.01
CA TRP A 53 0.95 -4.61 3.24
C TRP A 53 0.10 -5.79 3.75
N LYS A 54 -0.35 -6.65 2.84
CA LYS A 54 -1.18 -7.82 3.17
C LYS A 54 -0.56 -9.10 2.62
N HIS A 55 -0.75 -9.34 1.33
CA HIS A 55 -0.43 -10.61 0.67
C HIS A 55 0.80 -10.52 -0.23
N VAL A 56 1.82 -9.82 0.24
CA VAL A 56 3.00 -9.51 -0.57
C VAL A 56 3.78 -10.78 -0.92
N GLN A 57 3.93 -11.70 0.02
CA GLN A 57 4.71 -12.92 -0.18
C GLN A 57 4.02 -13.82 -1.19
N GLU A 58 2.71 -13.98 -1.07
CA GLU A 58 1.89 -14.77 -1.98
C GLU A 58 1.84 -14.15 -3.38
N PHE A 59 1.82 -12.81 -3.49
CA PHE A 59 1.93 -12.14 -4.78
C PHE A 59 3.30 -12.35 -5.43
N VAL A 60 4.39 -12.34 -4.64
CA VAL A 60 5.73 -12.68 -5.14
C VAL A 60 5.79 -14.13 -5.64
N GLU A 61 5.18 -15.06 -4.92
CA GLU A 61 5.07 -16.46 -5.35
C GLU A 61 4.29 -16.58 -6.66
N ALA A 62 3.19 -15.85 -6.82
CA ALA A 62 2.45 -15.80 -8.08
C ALA A 62 3.31 -15.27 -9.25
N ILE A 63 4.17 -14.27 -9.01
CA ILE A 63 5.14 -13.79 -10.01
C ILE A 63 6.09 -14.93 -10.41
N ILE A 64 6.66 -15.63 -9.44
CA ILE A 64 7.60 -16.73 -9.69
C ILE A 64 6.90 -17.86 -10.46
N THR A 65 5.69 -18.24 -10.05
CA THR A 65 4.88 -19.27 -10.71
C THR A 65 4.59 -18.92 -12.16
N ALA A 66 4.20 -17.69 -12.47
CA ALA A 66 3.94 -17.27 -13.85
C ALA A 66 5.18 -17.38 -14.74
N ASN A 67 6.36 -16.99 -14.22
CA ASN A 67 7.63 -17.10 -14.95
C ASN A 67 8.02 -18.56 -15.21
N VAL A 68 7.92 -19.43 -14.19
CA VAL A 68 8.21 -20.87 -14.33
C VAL A 68 7.30 -21.50 -15.38
N GLN A 69 6.00 -21.19 -15.37
CA GLN A 69 5.08 -21.71 -16.38
C GLN A 69 5.45 -21.26 -17.80
N ALA A 70 5.88 -20.01 -17.97
CA ALA A 70 6.34 -19.52 -19.28
C ALA A 70 7.60 -20.26 -19.76
N ASP A 71 8.55 -20.53 -18.86
CA ASP A 71 9.77 -21.30 -19.18
C ASP A 71 9.46 -22.75 -19.55
N GLU A 72 8.40 -23.34 -18.98
CA GLU A 72 7.90 -24.69 -19.30
C GLU A 72 7.08 -24.76 -20.60
N GLY A 73 7.04 -23.67 -21.38
CA GLY A 73 6.34 -23.59 -22.66
C GLY A 73 4.92 -22.99 -22.57
N GLY A 74 4.57 -22.38 -21.44
CA GLY A 74 3.37 -21.58 -21.27
C GLY A 74 3.41 -20.25 -22.03
N GLY A 75 2.38 -19.44 -21.83
CA GLY A 75 2.28 -18.12 -22.45
C GLY A 75 3.39 -17.19 -21.97
N HIS A 76 3.93 -16.36 -22.87
CA HIS A 76 4.95 -15.37 -22.53
C HIS A 76 4.46 -14.40 -21.44
N VAL A 77 5.27 -14.20 -20.40
CA VAL A 77 5.04 -13.19 -19.36
C VAL A 77 5.41 -11.81 -19.94
N PRO A 78 4.48 -10.84 -19.98
CA PRO A 78 4.79 -9.47 -20.42
C PRO A 78 5.89 -8.83 -19.55
N ASP A 79 6.63 -7.87 -20.10
CA ASP A 79 7.66 -7.16 -19.32
C ASP A 79 7.06 -6.43 -18.11
N PRO A 80 7.72 -6.47 -16.93
CA PRO A 80 7.24 -5.75 -15.76
C PRO A 80 7.38 -4.22 -15.97
N PRO A 81 6.43 -3.42 -15.45
CA PRO A 81 6.43 -1.96 -15.61
C PRO A 81 7.51 -1.25 -14.78
N PHE A 82 8.24 -2.00 -13.94
CA PHE A 82 9.37 -1.55 -13.17
C PHE A 82 10.38 -2.68 -13.00
N PRO A 83 11.67 -2.36 -12.80
CA PRO A 83 12.70 -3.38 -12.63
C PRO A 83 12.44 -4.21 -11.36
N LEU A 84 12.34 -5.52 -11.56
CA LEU A 84 12.28 -6.48 -10.46
C LEU A 84 13.70 -6.89 -10.04
N PRO A 85 14.01 -6.97 -8.74
CA PRO A 85 15.29 -7.46 -8.26
C PRO A 85 15.52 -8.92 -8.66
N ASN A 86 16.77 -9.30 -8.97
CA ASN A 86 17.14 -10.68 -9.31
C ASN A 86 16.75 -11.69 -8.21
N LEU A 87 16.89 -11.29 -6.94
CA LEU A 87 16.34 -12.05 -5.82
C LEU A 87 15.03 -11.39 -5.38
N LEU A 88 13.92 -11.94 -5.87
CA LEU A 88 12.59 -11.45 -5.56
C LEU A 88 12.11 -12.03 -4.23
N THR A 89 12.03 -11.18 -3.21
CA THR A 89 11.46 -11.47 -1.89
C THR A 89 10.34 -10.48 -1.62
N GLY A 90 9.50 -10.73 -0.61
CA GLY A 90 8.48 -9.76 -0.24
C GLY A 90 9.06 -8.36 0.06
N GLU A 91 10.20 -8.28 0.77
CA GLU A 91 10.86 -7.01 1.04
C GLU A 91 11.41 -6.34 -0.24
N SER A 92 12.09 -7.10 -1.10
CA SER A 92 12.68 -6.53 -2.32
C SER A 92 11.61 -6.08 -3.31
N PHE A 93 10.47 -6.77 -3.35
CA PHE A 93 9.28 -6.36 -4.09
C PHE A 93 8.67 -5.06 -3.54
N LYS A 94 8.45 -4.95 -2.21
CA LYS A 94 7.95 -3.70 -1.59
C LYS A 94 8.83 -2.51 -1.96
N ARG A 95 10.15 -2.67 -1.87
CA ARG A 95 11.12 -1.63 -2.23
C ARG A 95 11.07 -1.26 -3.71
N ALA A 96 10.96 -2.24 -4.60
CA ALA A 96 10.83 -1.99 -6.04
C ALA A 96 9.53 -1.24 -6.38
N LEU A 97 8.42 -1.62 -5.74
CA LEU A 97 7.14 -0.93 -5.94
C LEU A 97 7.17 0.51 -5.41
N LEU A 98 7.74 0.73 -4.22
CA LEU A 98 7.91 2.08 -3.68
C LEU A 98 8.78 2.93 -4.61
N ALA A 99 9.90 2.38 -5.11
CA ALA A 99 10.75 3.08 -6.08
C ALA A 99 10.00 3.41 -7.39
N TYR A 100 9.12 2.51 -7.84
CA TYR A 100 8.27 2.76 -9.02
C TYR A 100 7.27 3.90 -8.78
N ALA A 101 6.58 3.90 -7.64
CA ALA A 101 5.60 4.92 -7.29
C ALA A 101 6.24 6.27 -6.91
N ASN A 102 7.50 6.26 -6.47
CA ASN A 102 8.24 7.42 -6.05
C ASN A 102 8.72 8.29 -7.24
N VAL A 103 7.89 9.26 -7.61
CA VAL A 103 8.15 10.19 -8.72
C VAL A 103 9.44 11.00 -8.53
N MET A 104 9.75 11.39 -7.29
CA MET A 104 10.81 12.37 -6.99
C MET A 104 12.09 11.77 -6.42
N ARG A 105 12.13 10.45 -6.19
CA ARG A 105 13.29 9.72 -5.65
C ARG A 105 13.68 10.15 -4.23
N VAL A 106 12.74 10.67 -3.45
CA VAL A 106 12.95 10.86 -2.00
C VAL A 106 13.00 9.48 -1.34
N PRO A 107 14.00 9.16 -0.50
CA PRO A 107 14.05 7.86 0.16
C PRO A 107 12.73 7.55 0.89
N PRO A 108 12.09 6.40 0.62
CA PRO A 108 10.95 5.96 1.40
C PRO A 108 11.34 5.76 2.87
N LEU A 109 10.39 5.98 3.78
CA LEU A 109 10.56 5.60 5.18
C LEU A 109 10.20 4.12 5.32
N GLY A 110 11.25 3.30 5.48
CA GLY A 110 11.16 1.86 5.51
C GLY A 110 10.55 1.30 4.22
N THR A 111 9.56 0.43 4.38
CA THR A 111 8.73 -0.09 3.29
C THR A 111 7.28 0.38 3.37
N THR A 112 6.94 1.23 4.34
CA THR A 112 5.56 1.63 4.60
C THR A 112 5.18 2.98 4.03
N CYS A 113 6.11 3.93 3.92
CA CYS A 113 5.74 5.32 3.64
C CYS A 113 6.56 5.92 2.49
N LEU A 114 5.84 6.46 1.49
CA LEU A 114 6.38 7.45 0.59
C LEU A 114 6.13 8.83 1.21
N PRO A 115 7.19 9.57 1.59
CA PRO A 115 7.01 10.93 2.07
C PRO A 115 6.39 11.80 0.97
N GLY A 116 5.47 12.68 1.35
CA GLY A 116 4.91 13.67 0.43
C GLY A 116 5.89 14.83 0.25
N GLN A 117 5.88 15.46 -0.92
CA GLN A 117 6.51 16.78 -1.11
C GLN A 117 5.59 17.79 -1.81
N SER A 118 4.62 17.31 -2.58
CA SER A 118 3.48 18.13 -3.02
C SER A 118 2.21 17.28 -3.19
N PRO A 119 1.01 17.88 -3.20
CA PRO A 119 -0.22 17.13 -3.42
C PRO A 119 -0.30 16.56 -4.85
N ALA A 120 0.33 17.24 -5.81
CA ALA A 120 0.42 16.78 -7.19
C ALA A 120 1.26 15.49 -7.31
N GLU A 121 2.37 15.39 -6.57
CA GLU A 121 3.23 14.21 -6.56
C GLU A 121 2.56 13.01 -5.90
N ALA A 122 1.88 13.21 -4.77
CA ALA A 122 1.09 12.14 -4.17
C ALA A 122 -0.02 11.67 -5.13
N THR A 123 -0.67 12.60 -5.84
CA THR A 123 -1.65 12.27 -6.88
C THR A 123 -1.02 11.44 -8.00
N TRP A 124 0.17 11.80 -8.50
CA TRP A 124 0.86 11.01 -9.52
C TRP A 124 1.30 9.63 -9.01
N ALA A 125 1.79 9.53 -7.78
CA ALA A 125 2.13 8.25 -7.18
C ALA A 125 0.90 7.32 -7.12
N LEU A 126 -0.25 7.84 -6.65
CA LEU A 126 -1.51 7.12 -6.61
C LEU A 126 -2.01 6.74 -8.01
N GLN A 127 -1.85 7.62 -9.00
CA GLN A 127 -2.22 7.33 -10.38
C GLN A 127 -1.37 6.18 -10.94
N LYS A 128 -0.04 6.20 -10.76
CA LYS A 128 0.85 5.11 -11.21
C LYS A 128 0.49 3.78 -10.57
N LEU A 129 0.13 3.79 -9.29
CA LEU A 129 -0.37 2.59 -8.61
C LEU A 129 -1.69 2.14 -9.25
N CYS A 130 -2.66 3.02 -9.44
CA CYS A 130 -3.93 2.67 -10.11
C CYS A 130 -3.73 2.10 -11.51
N GLU A 131 -2.79 2.62 -12.29
CA GLU A 131 -2.47 2.12 -13.63
C GLU A 131 -1.84 0.73 -13.60
N LEU A 132 -1.11 0.39 -12.52
CA LEU A 132 -0.51 -0.93 -12.36
C LEU A 132 -1.57 -2.04 -12.32
N ASP A 133 -2.77 -1.77 -11.80
CA ASP A 133 -3.87 -2.74 -11.84
C ASP A 133 -4.21 -3.16 -13.26
N PHE A 134 -4.08 -2.27 -14.25
CA PHE A 134 -4.44 -2.55 -15.65
C PHE A 134 -3.25 -3.00 -16.50
N HIS A 135 -2.05 -3.01 -15.93
CA HIS A 135 -0.87 -3.33 -16.70
C HIS A 135 -0.90 -4.81 -17.16
N PRO A 136 -0.56 -5.12 -18.43
CA PRO A 136 -0.60 -6.49 -18.95
C PRO A 136 0.19 -7.49 -18.10
N TRP A 137 1.35 -7.07 -17.58
CA TRP A 137 2.13 -7.88 -16.64
C TRP A 137 1.32 -8.24 -15.40
N THR A 138 0.73 -7.26 -14.71
CA THR A 138 -0.09 -7.49 -13.50
C THR A 138 -1.26 -8.42 -13.80
N GLN A 139 -2.00 -8.17 -14.89
CA GLN A 139 -3.12 -9.01 -15.29
C GLN A 139 -2.69 -10.44 -15.60
N HIS A 140 -1.51 -10.62 -16.20
CA HIS A 140 -0.93 -11.93 -16.44
C HIS A 140 -0.57 -12.64 -15.11
N ILE A 141 0.04 -11.95 -14.15
CA ILE A 141 0.34 -12.53 -12.83
C ILE A 141 -0.93 -12.97 -12.11
N ILE A 142 -2.00 -12.16 -12.17
CA ILE A 142 -3.30 -12.49 -11.56
C ILE A 142 -3.90 -13.74 -12.21
N ALA A 143 -3.95 -13.78 -13.54
CA ALA A 143 -4.62 -14.84 -14.29
C ALA A 143 -3.83 -16.17 -14.31
N VAL A 144 -2.51 -16.10 -14.49
CA VAL A 144 -1.64 -17.28 -14.72
C VAL A 144 -0.92 -17.69 -13.45
N GLY A 145 -0.43 -16.70 -12.68
CA GLY A 145 0.24 -16.93 -11.40
C GLY A 145 -0.74 -17.27 -10.26
N GLY A 146 -2.05 -17.16 -10.50
CA GLY A 146 -3.07 -17.46 -9.50
C GLY A 146 -3.18 -16.40 -8.41
N ALA A 147 -2.74 -15.17 -8.68
CA ALA A 147 -2.73 -14.11 -7.67
C ALA A 147 -4.14 -13.62 -7.25
N ASP A 148 -5.20 -14.05 -7.95
CA ASP A 148 -6.57 -13.58 -7.71
C ASP A 148 -7.07 -13.78 -6.27
N SER A 149 -6.70 -14.90 -5.65
CA SER A 149 -7.08 -15.23 -4.26
C SER A 149 -6.29 -14.47 -3.20
N VAL A 150 -5.25 -13.74 -3.61
CA VAL A 150 -4.31 -13.05 -2.74
C VAL A 150 -4.28 -11.54 -3.00
N LEU A 151 -5.36 -11.02 -3.59
CA LEU A 151 -5.59 -9.58 -3.72
C LEU A 151 -6.49 -9.06 -2.60
N PRO A 152 -6.26 -7.82 -2.13
CA PRO A 152 -5.25 -6.87 -2.58
C PRO A 152 -3.88 -7.09 -1.92
N VAL A 153 -2.82 -6.67 -2.60
CA VAL A 153 -1.44 -6.75 -2.11
C VAL A 153 -1.17 -5.75 -0.99
N ALA A 154 -1.82 -4.58 -1.04
CA ALA A 154 -1.72 -3.56 -0.01
C ALA A 154 -3.01 -2.74 0.13
N GLY A 155 -3.28 -2.25 1.33
CA GLY A 155 -4.06 -1.03 1.50
C GLY A 155 -3.19 0.19 1.24
N VAL A 156 -3.71 1.21 0.56
CA VAL A 156 -3.02 2.46 0.26
C VAL A 156 -3.80 3.61 0.85
N TYR A 157 -3.13 4.42 1.67
CA TYR A 157 -3.75 5.42 2.53
C TYR A 157 -3.04 6.77 2.48
N ILE A 158 -3.77 7.83 2.82
CA ILE A 158 -3.23 9.15 3.19
C ILE A 158 -3.66 9.43 4.63
N PRO A 159 -2.77 9.93 5.51
CA PRO A 159 -3.16 10.32 6.85
C PRO A 159 -4.22 11.43 6.85
N ARG A 160 -5.07 11.47 7.86
CA ARG A 160 -5.86 12.67 8.16
C ARG A 160 -4.95 13.66 8.88
N LEU A 161 -4.98 14.92 8.43
CA LEU A 161 -4.13 16.02 8.91
C LEU A 161 -3.92 16.02 10.42
N GLY A 162 -2.67 15.86 10.85
CA GLY A 162 -2.24 15.92 12.24
C GLY A 162 -2.77 14.80 13.14
N THR A 163 -3.28 13.71 12.57
CA THR A 163 -3.85 12.58 13.33
C THR A 163 -3.19 11.26 12.96
N ASN A 164 -3.39 10.25 13.79
CA ASN A 164 -2.99 8.87 13.51
C ASN A 164 -4.04 8.09 12.69
N VAL A 165 -5.08 8.75 12.19
CA VAL A 165 -6.16 8.13 11.42
C VAL A 165 -5.79 8.15 9.94
N LEU A 166 -5.96 7.02 9.26
CA LEU A 166 -5.68 6.86 7.85
C LEU A 166 -6.98 6.82 7.03
N LYS A 167 -6.96 7.47 5.87
CA LYS A 167 -8.03 7.43 4.87
C LYS A 167 -7.58 6.62 3.66
N VAL A 168 -8.48 5.81 3.12
CA VAL A 168 -8.25 5.08 1.87
C VAL A 168 -7.94 6.07 0.74
N ALA A 169 -6.80 5.89 0.08
CA ALA A 169 -6.30 6.77 -0.97
C ALA A 169 -6.66 6.30 -2.38
N ILE A 170 -6.83 4.99 -2.56
CA ILE A 170 -7.22 4.39 -3.84
C ILE A 170 -8.57 3.72 -3.67
N THR A 171 -9.54 4.07 -4.52
CA THR A 171 -10.85 3.40 -4.51
C THR A 171 -10.66 1.91 -4.80
N PRO A 172 -11.11 1.02 -3.91
CA PRO A 172 -10.96 -0.42 -4.10
C PRO A 172 -11.64 -0.88 -5.40
N ARG A 173 -11.07 -1.91 -6.03
CA ARG A 173 -11.65 -2.54 -7.21
C ARG A 173 -11.69 -4.06 -7.02
N PRO A 174 -12.69 -4.76 -7.59
CA PRO A 174 -12.66 -6.21 -7.66
C PRO A 174 -11.39 -6.66 -8.37
N HIS A 175 -10.68 -7.62 -7.78
CA HIS A 175 -9.45 -8.18 -8.35
C HIS A 175 -8.35 -7.13 -8.61
N GLY A 176 -8.32 -6.05 -7.81
CA GLY A 176 -7.29 -5.02 -7.86
C GLY A 176 -6.18 -5.22 -6.81
N MET A 177 -4.99 -4.69 -7.07
CA MET A 177 -3.85 -4.75 -6.15
C MET A 177 -4.04 -3.90 -4.89
N TRP A 178 -4.97 -2.94 -4.92
CA TRP A 178 -5.06 -1.90 -3.88
C TRP A 178 -6.40 -1.88 -3.16
N ASN A 179 -6.32 -1.85 -1.83
CA ASN A 179 -7.42 -1.70 -0.86
C ASN A 179 -8.50 -2.79 -0.94
N THR A 180 -9.09 -3.12 0.20
CA THR A 180 -10.30 -3.97 0.28
C THR A 180 -11.51 -3.08 0.50
N LEU A 181 -12.67 -3.42 -0.09
CA LEU A 181 -13.98 -2.91 0.37
C LEU A 181 -14.36 -3.55 1.70
#